data_AF-A0A509KZW7-F1
#
_entry.id   AF-A0A509KZW7-F1
#
_cell.length_a   1.000
_cell.length_b   1.000
_cell.length_c   1.000
_cell.angle_alpha   90.00
_cell.angle_beta   90.00
_cell.angle_gamma   90.00
#
_symmetry.space_group_name_H-M   'P 1'
#
loop_
_entity.id
_entity.type
_entity.pdbx_description
1 polymer ?
#
loop_
_entity_poly.entity_id
_entity_poly.type
_entity_poly.pdbx_seq_one_letter_code
_entity_poly.pdbx_strand_id
1 'polypeptide(L)'
;MRPACPTLIYPCEFLNFSTSRSTLDLAGRQVIYKLEGNETDFLPEYASANSEKNLEMIEGIRQRLGLTSLVYQKLPDLVDAIGMPKDKMCTHCWDGSSHF
;
A
#
# COMPACT_ATOMS: atom_id res chain seq x y z
N MET A 1 -12.82 2.15 9.20
CA MET A 1 -12.76 1.43 7.91
C MET A 1 -11.81 0.24 8.03
N ARG A 2 -12.13 -0.88 7.37
CA ARG A 2 -11.31 -2.09 7.32
C ARG A 2 -11.26 -2.60 5.87
N PRO A 3 -10.35 -2.08 5.03
CA PRO A 3 -10.22 -2.53 3.65
C PRO A 3 -9.82 -4.01 3.60
N ALA A 4 -10.33 -4.74 2.59
CA ALA A 4 -10.03 -6.16 2.39
C ALA A 4 -8.71 -6.39 1.62
N CYS A 5 -7.79 -5.45 1.70
CA CYS A 5 -6.49 -5.50 1.03
C CYS A 5 -5.42 -4.78 1.87
N PRO A 6 -4.13 -5.01 1.59
CA PRO A 6 -3.04 -4.15 2.03
C PRO A 6 -3.08 -2.76 1.40
N THR A 7 -2.29 -1.83 1.95
CA THR A 7 -2.20 -0.46 1.43
C THR A 7 -1.60 -0.44 0.03
N LEU A 8 -2.22 0.30 -0.90
CA LEU A 8 -1.70 0.52 -2.24
C LEU A 8 -0.63 1.61 -2.22
N ILE A 9 0.60 1.24 -2.54
CA ILE A 9 1.75 2.16 -2.59
C ILE A 9 2.53 2.05 -3.90
N TYR A 10 2.29 1.02 -4.73
CA TYR A 10 2.83 0.94 -6.09
C TYR A 10 1.70 1.08 -7.12
N PRO A 11 1.92 1.85 -8.20
CA PRO A 11 0.96 1.91 -9.30
C PRO A 11 0.85 0.54 -9.98
N CYS A 12 -0.34 0.17 -10.43
CA CYS A 12 -0.50 -1.05 -11.21
C CYS A 12 -0.18 -0.78 -12.68
N GLU A 13 0.66 -1.61 -13.31
CA GLU A 13 0.95 -1.50 -14.75
C GLU A 13 -0.19 -2.05 -15.62
N PHE A 14 -1.04 -2.92 -15.06
CA PHE A 14 -2.09 -3.62 -15.79
C PHE A 14 -3.48 -3.02 -15.59
N LEU A 15 -3.76 -2.56 -14.37
CA LEU A 15 -5.07 -2.05 -13.98
C LEU A 15 -4.99 -0.53 -13.82
N ASN A 16 -5.71 0.18 -14.68
CA ASN A 16 -5.93 1.62 -14.50
C ASN A 16 -7.03 1.84 -13.45
N PHE A 17 -6.66 1.78 -12.17
CA PHE A 17 -7.60 2.07 -11.07
C PHE A 17 -8.04 3.56 -11.04
N SER A 18 -7.36 4.43 -11.80
CA SER A 18 -7.66 5.85 -12.02
C SER A 18 -7.57 6.16 -13.51
N THR A 19 -8.31 7.16 -13.99
CA THR A 19 -8.12 7.71 -15.35
C THR A 19 -6.81 8.51 -15.46
N SER A 20 -6.27 8.95 -14.33
CA SER A 20 -4.95 9.54 -14.21
C SER A 20 -3.90 8.44 -13.97
N ARG A 21 -2.72 8.61 -14.57
CA ARG A 21 -1.56 7.72 -14.40
C ARG A 21 -0.61 8.19 -13.29
N SER A 22 -1.05 9.15 -12.46
CA SER A 22 -0.21 9.71 -11.41
C SER A 22 -0.07 8.74 -10.24
N THR A 23 1.16 8.46 -9.83
CA THR A 23 1.47 7.70 -8.59
C THR A 23 0.83 8.35 -7.36
N LEU A 24 0.75 9.68 -7.36
CA LEU A 24 0.12 10.48 -6.30
C LEU A 24 -1.40 10.36 -6.26
N ASP A 25 -2.06 9.58 -7.11
CA ASP A 25 -3.47 9.24 -6.90
C ASP A 25 -3.64 8.21 -5.77
N LEU A 26 -2.60 7.44 -5.47
CA LEU A 26 -2.63 6.45 -4.39
C LEU A 26 -2.55 7.15 -3.03
N ALA A 27 -3.50 6.86 -2.15
CA ALA A 27 -3.55 7.45 -0.81
C ALA A 27 -2.26 7.21 -0.02
N GLY A 28 -1.65 6.02 -0.14
CA GLY A 28 -0.36 5.72 0.46
C GLY A 28 0.76 6.63 -0.06
N ARG A 29 0.84 6.81 -1.39
CA ARG A 29 1.84 7.70 -2.01
C ARG A 29 1.69 9.16 -1.58
N GLN A 30 0.46 9.66 -1.50
CA GLN A 30 0.21 11.03 -1.04
C GLN A 30 0.71 11.27 0.39
N VAL A 31 0.53 10.28 1.27
CA VAL A 31 0.98 10.39 2.66
C VAL A 31 2.49 10.23 2.77
N ILE A 32 3.08 9.27 2.07
CA ILE A 32 4.55 9.10 2.02
C ILE A 32 5.21 10.39 1.54
N TYR A 33 4.71 10.97 0.45
CA TYR A 33 5.22 12.24 -0.07
C TYR A 33 5.13 13.38 0.96
N LYS A 34 4.04 13.43 1.75
CA LYS A 34 3.87 14.41 2.82
C LYS A 34 4.86 14.21 3.97
N LEU A 35 5.21 12.96 4.29
CA LEU A 35 6.12 12.61 5.40
C LEU A 35 7.58 12.83 5.02
N GLU A 36 7.99 12.38 3.83
CA GLU A 36 9.40 12.35 3.43
C GLU A 36 9.80 13.53 2.53
N GLY A 37 8.84 14.20 1.89
CA GLY A 37 9.11 15.21 0.86
C GLY A 37 9.62 14.64 -0.47
N ASN A 38 9.73 13.32 -0.59
CA ASN A 38 10.09 12.60 -1.81
C ASN A 38 9.29 11.28 -1.94
N GLU A 39 9.42 10.59 -3.08
CA GLU A 39 8.58 9.42 -3.40
C GLU A 39 9.29 8.06 -3.27
N THR A 40 10.61 7.95 -3.29
CA THR A 40 11.25 6.70 -3.75
C THR A 40 12.06 5.93 -2.73
N ASP A 41 12.69 6.58 -1.76
CA ASP A 41 13.85 5.97 -1.10
C ASP A 41 13.49 4.95 -0.01
N PHE A 42 12.23 4.92 0.44
CA PHE A 42 11.79 4.16 1.62
C PHE A 42 10.54 3.29 1.41
N LEU A 43 10.11 3.07 0.16
CA LEU A 43 8.87 2.33 -0.12
C LEU A 43 8.80 0.92 0.47
N PRO A 44 9.89 0.11 0.51
CA PRO A 44 9.84 -1.21 1.14
C PRO A 44 9.48 -1.16 2.64
N GLU A 45 9.90 -0.12 3.35
CA GLU A 45 9.57 0.05 4.76
C GLU A 45 8.08 0.37 4.94
N TYR A 46 7.51 1.19 4.07
CA TYR A 46 6.07 1.47 4.04
C TYR A 46 5.23 0.25 3.60
N ALA A 47 5.78 -0.64 2.79
CA ALA A 47 5.15 -1.90 2.38
C ALA A 47 5.09 -2.94 3.52
N SER A 48 6.08 -2.91 4.41
CA SER A 48 6.24 -3.88 5.48
C SER A 48 5.20 -3.68 6.58
N ALA A 49 4.28 -4.63 6.72
CA ALA A 49 3.20 -4.54 7.70
C ALA A 49 3.75 -4.40 9.14
N ASN A 50 3.20 -3.44 9.89
CA ASN A 50 3.58 -3.11 11.28
C ASN A 50 4.99 -2.49 11.46
N SER A 51 5.67 -2.09 10.37
CA SER A 51 6.82 -1.20 10.51
C SER A 51 6.38 0.17 11.02
N GLU A 52 7.30 0.93 11.61
CA GLU A 52 7.03 2.30 12.08
C GLU A 52 6.49 3.18 10.94
N LYS A 53 7.18 3.21 9.79
CA LYS A 53 6.74 3.94 8.59
C LYS A 53 5.39 3.46 8.06
N ASN A 54 5.12 2.16 8.07
CA ASN A 54 3.81 1.63 7.65
C ASN A 54 2.68 2.14 8.54
N LEU A 55 2.87 2.13 9.86
CA LEU A 55 1.89 2.62 10.83
C LEU A 55 1.68 4.13 10.71
N GLU A 56 2.75 4.90 10.51
CA GLU A 56 2.67 6.35 10.27
C GLU A 56 1.90 6.68 8.99
N MET A 57 2.16 5.95 7.90
CA MET A 57 1.41 6.10 6.66
C MET A 57 -0.07 5.79 6.86
N ILE A 58 -0.41 4.69 7.53
CA ILE A 58 -1.80 4.31 7.79
C ILE A 58 -2.50 5.39 8.62
N GLU A 59 -1.83 5.95 9.63
CA GLU A 59 -2.37 7.05 10.44
C GLU A 59 -2.57 8.32 9.62
N GLY A 60 -1.63 8.66 8.75
CA GLY A 60 -1.80 9.79 7.82
C GLY A 60 -2.99 9.60 6.87
N ILE A 61 -3.22 8.39 6.36
CA ILE A 61 -4.39 8.07 5.53
C ILE A 61 -5.67 8.17 6.37
N ARG A 62 -5.67 7.63 7.59
CA ARG A 62 -6.81 7.69 8.52
C ARG A 62 -7.24 9.14 8.76
N GLN A 63 -6.28 10.02 9.07
CA GLN A 63 -6.52 11.45 9.29
C GLN A 63 -7.05 12.14 8.03
N ARG A 64 -6.41 11.90 6.88
CA ARG A 64 -6.81 12.49 5.59
C ARG A 64 -8.25 12.12 5.21
N LEU A 65 -8.66 10.88 5.48
CA LEU A 65 -10.02 10.40 5.19
C LEU A 65 -11.02 10.71 6.32
N GLY A 66 -10.60 11.34 7.43
CA GLY A 66 -11.48 11.68 8.55
C GLY A 66 -12.08 10.48 9.29
N LEU A 67 -11.38 9.34 9.30
CA LEU A 67 -11.89 8.08 9.86
C LEU A 67 -11.56 7.94 11.36
N THR A 68 -12.46 7.41 12.17
CA THR A 68 -12.15 7.12 13.59
C THR A 68 -11.05 6.05 13.74
N SER A 69 -11.06 5.03 12.89
CA SER A 69 -9.99 4.03 12.83
C SER A 69 -9.82 3.48 11.41
N LEU A 70 -8.60 3.09 11.07
CA LEU A 70 -8.22 2.46 9.81
C LEU A 70 -7.24 1.32 10.11
N VAL A 71 -7.52 0.13 9.58
CA VAL A 71 -6.62 -1.02 9.66
C VAL A 71 -6.71 -1.75 8.34
N TYR A 72 -5.57 -1.94 7.67
CA TYR A 72 -5.44 -2.71 6.44
C TYR A 72 -5.15 -4.18 6.76
N GLN A 73 -5.42 -5.07 5.81
CA GLN A 73 -4.97 -6.45 5.91
C GLN A 73 -3.45 -6.52 5.72
N LYS A 74 -2.79 -7.43 6.44
CA LYS A 74 -1.36 -7.69 6.25
C LYS A 74 -1.19 -8.58 5.03
N LEU A 75 -0.17 -8.29 4.22
CA LEU A 75 0.12 -9.09 3.03
C LEU A 75 0.42 -10.57 3.34
N PRO A 76 1.21 -10.92 4.37
CA PRO A 76 1.42 -12.33 4.74
C PRO A 76 0.11 -13.05 5.08
N ASP A 77 -0.72 -12.45 5.94
CA ASP A 77 -2.02 -13.02 6.33
C ASP A 77 -2.94 -13.21 5.11
N LEU A 78 -2.90 -12.31 4.13
CA LEU A 78 -3.67 -12.42 2.89
C LEU A 78 -3.17 -13.58 2.02
N VAL A 79 -1.85 -13.73 1.84
CA VAL A 79 -1.26 -14.84 1.08
C VAL A 79 -1.60 -16.18 1.74
N ASP A 80 -1.47 -16.26 3.06
CA ASP A 80 -1.81 -17.47 3.84
C ASP A 80 -3.30 -17.82 3.71
N ALA A 81 -4.19 -16.82 3.77
CA ALA A 81 -5.63 -17.02 3.62
C ALA A 81 -6.03 -17.51 2.22
N ILE A 82 -5.30 -17.11 1.17
CA ILE A 82 -5.53 -17.58 -0.20
C ILE A 82 -5.03 -19.02 -0.37
N GLY A 83 -3.99 -19.43 0.35
CA GLY A 83 -3.46 -20.79 0.31
C GLY A 83 -2.61 -21.08 -0.93
N MET A 84 -2.07 -20.04 -1.58
CA MET A 84 -1.17 -20.15 -2.72
C MET A 84 0.20 -19.53 -2.43
N PRO A 85 1.28 -20.07 -3.02
CA PRO A 85 2.59 -19.42 -2.97
C PRO A 85 2.55 -17.99 -3.52
N LYS A 86 3.22 -17.06 -2.83
CA LYS A 86 3.25 -15.63 -3.19
C LYS A 86 3.76 -15.37 -4.61
N ASP A 87 4.73 -16.15 -5.08
CA ASP A 87 5.32 -16.05 -6.41
C ASP A 87 4.36 -16.44 -7.55
N LYS A 88 3.22 -17.08 -7.23
CA LYS A 88 2.11 -17.34 -8.16
C LYS A 88 1.01 -16.29 -8.11
N MET A 89 1.26 -15.19 -7.40
CA MET A 89 0.29 -14.12 -7.18
C MET A 89 0.92 -12.77 -7.53
N CYS A 90 0.11 -11.87 -8.10
CA CYS A 90 0.55 -10.48 -8.27
C CYS A 90 0.33 -9.74 -6.94
N THR A 91 1.43 -9.36 -6.28
CA THR A 91 1.44 -8.50 -5.09
C THR A 91 2.04 -7.13 -5.36
N HIS A 92 2.31 -6.81 -6.63
CA HIS A 92 3.03 -5.60 -7.07
C HIS A 92 2.51 -4.33 -6.40
N CYS A 93 1.20 -4.09 -6.44
CA CYS A 93 0.60 -2.84 -5.95
C CYS A 93 0.83 -2.59 -4.45
N TRP A 94 1.14 -3.64 -3.68
CA TRP A 94 1.31 -3.59 -2.24
C TRP A 94 2.78 -3.52 -1.82
N ASP A 95 3.66 -4.28 -2.47
CA ASP A 95 5.06 -4.42 -2.03
C ASP A 95 6.10 -4.36 -3.15
N GLY A 96 5.69 -4.13 -4.39
CA GLY A 96 6.58 -4.03 -5.54
C GLY A 96 7.33 -5.33 -5.87
N SER A 97 6.99 -6.46 -5.24
CA SER A 97 7.79 -7.69 -5.38
C SER A 97 7.39 -8.56 -6.57
N SER A 98 6.25 -8.29 -7.20
CA SER A 98 5.84 -8.94 -8.44
C SER A 98 6.06 -8.00 -9.61
N HIS A 99 6.79 -8.46 -10.62
CA HIS A 99 6.94 -7.81 -11.93
C HIS A 99 6.98 -8.91 -13.00
N PHE A 100 6.39 -8.65 -14.16
CA PHE A 100 6.53 -9.52 -15.35
C PHE A 100 7.66 -9.02 -16.24
#